data_AF-A0A7S1ZES3-F1
#
_entry.id   AF-A0A7S1ZES3-F1
#
_cell.length_a   1.000
_cell.length_b   1.000
_cell.length_c   1.000
_cell.angle_alpha   90.00
_cell.angle_beta   90.00
_cell.angle_gamma   90.00
#
_symmetry.space_group_name_H-M   'P 1'
#
loop_
_entity.id
_entity.type
_entity.pdbx_description
1 polymer ?
#
loop_
_entity_poly.entity_id
_entity_poly.type
_entity_poly.pdbx_seq_one_letter_code
_entity_poly.pdbx_strand_id
1 'polypeptide(L)'
;KDLIMKILSSLPLMATVASAFVVHPSSPPRHAVKLYLQKTVEEAIAEAQRICSYDATSEECRVAWDIVEELEAADSHRRASSRSYDDVDMEYATLLDGFDILTKKIDGKMDQLMATTVRMAELGDTDPEVAELGSRAYDMKLALAYIKGRLGLQ
;
A
#
# COMPACT_ATOMS: atom_id res chain seq x y z
N LYS A 1 13.00 54.01 -30.94
CA LYS A 1 13.82 55.18 -30.61
C LYS A 1 13.19 56.30 -31.43
N ASP A 2 12.11 56.91 -30.95
CA ASP A 2 12.24 57.97 -29.95
C ASP A 2 11.13 58.01 -28.91
N LEU A 3 11.60 58.33 -27.70
CA LEU A 3 10.92 59.11 -26.69
C LEU A 3 9.83 58.43 -25.84
N ILE A 4 10.32 57.46 -25.07
CA ILE A 4 10.11 57.49 -23.62
C ILE A 4 10.33 58.93 -23.10
N MET A 5 9.49 59.37 -22.16
CA MET A 5 9.62 60.61 -21.35
C MET A 5 9.18 61.95 -21.97
N LYS A 6 7.86 62.18 -21.94
CA LYS A 6 7.26 63.40 -21.38
C LYS A 6 5.99 62.97 -20.64
N ILE A 7 6.11 62.31 -19.48
CA ILE A 7 6.22 62.96 -18.16
C ILE A 7 5.24 64.14 -18.05
N LEU A 8 4.20 63.84 -17.26
CA LEU A 8 3.41 64.72 -16.41
C LEU A 8 2.74 65.95 -17.03
N SER A 9 1.41 65.89 -17.12
CA SER A 9 0.59 66.88 -16.40
C SER A 9 -0.88 66.44 -16.27
N SER A 10 -1.33 66.36 -15.02
CA SER A 10 -2.70 66.60 -14.54
C SER A 10 -3.78 65.50 -14.66
N LEU A 11 -3.91 64.76 -13.56
CA LEU A 11 -5.15 64.23 -12.96
C LEU A 11 -6.21 65.34 -12.70
N PRO A 12 -7.42 65.04 -12.17
CA PRO A 12 -8.35 63.91 -12.34
C PRO A 12 -9.82 64.42 -12.57
N LEU A 13 -10.82 63.52 -12.60
CA LEU A 13 -12.01 63.50 -11.72
C LEU A 13 -13.29 62.94 -12.40
N MET A 14 -13.71 61.77 -11.89
CA MET A 14 -15.07 61.22 -11.67
C MET A 14 -16.18 61.35 -12.72
N ALA A 15 -16.73 60.20 -13.12
CA ALA A 15 -18.17 59.93 -12.97
C ALA A 15 -18.47 58.43 -13.00
N THR A 16 -18.94 57.93 -11.87
CA THR A 16 -19.44 56.58 -11.56
C THR A 16 -20.87 56.40 -12.08
N VAL A 17 -21.17 55.25 -12.70
CA VAL A 17 -22.53 54.68 -12.71
C VAL A 17 -22.43 53.22 -12.30
N ALA A 18 -22.94 52.92 -11.11
CA ALA A 18 -22.99 51.59 -10.54
C ALA A 18 -24.19 50.82 -11.11
N SER A 19 -23.94 49.73 -11.83
CA SER A 19 -24.96 48.69 -12.09
C SER A 19 -24.96 47.75 -10.88
N ALA A 20 -26.02 47.80 -10.07
CA ALA A 20 -26.22 46.86 -8.97
C ALA A 20 -26.65 45.49 -9.52
N PHE A 21 -25.70 44.57 -9.67
CA PHE A 21 -25.99 43.15 -9.81
C PHE A 21 -26.14 42.58 -8.39
N VAL A 22 -27.38 42.31 -7.98
CA VAL A 22 -27.67 41.66 -6.70
C VAL A 22 -27.26 40.19 -6.82
N VAL A 23 -26.06 39.87 -6.32
CA VAL A 23 -25.66 38.48 -6.06
C VAL A 23 -26.44 37.99 -4.84
N HIS A 24 -27.34 37.04 -5.04
CA HIS A 24 -27.95 36.27 -3.96
C HIS A 24 -26.88 35.34 -3.34
N PRO A 25 -26.52 35.47 -2.05
CA PRO A 25 -25.65 34.51 -1.41
C PRO A 25 -26.51 33.41 -0.77
N SER A 26 -26.78 32.33 -1.51
CA SER A 26 -27.37 31.10 -0.94
C SER A 26 -26.40 29.93 -1.06
N SER A 27 -25.13 30.17 -0.76
CA SER A 27 -24.14 29.12 -0.53
C SER A 27 -23.63 29.27 0.89
N PRO A 28 -23.77 28.26 1.78
CA PRO A 28 -23.11 28.30 3.07
C PRO A 28 -21.60 28.44 2.84
N PRO A 29 -20.87 29.15 3.73
CA PRO A 29 -19.44 29.27 3.60
C PRO A 29 -18.85 27.86 3.63
N ARG A 30 -18.19 27.44 2.54
CA ARG A 30 -17.24 26.34 2.60
C ARG A 30 -16.26 26.74 3.70
N HIS A 31 -16.35 26.06 4.84
CA HIS A 31 -15.27 26.14 5.81
C HIS A 31 -14.05 25.65 5.07
N ALA A 32 -13.15 26.56 4.70
CA ALA A 32 -11.82 26.17 4.31
C ALA A 32 -11.26 25.43 5.51
N VAL A 33 -11.33 24.10 5.48
CA VAL A 33 -10.69 23.25 6.46
C VAL A 33 -9.23 23.57 6.31
N LYS A 34 -8.73 24.38 7.25
CA LYS A 34 -7.32 24.51 7.47
C LYS A 34 -6.89 23.11 7.88
N LEU A 35 -6.39 22.33 6.92
CA LEU A 35 -5.76 21.04 7.17
C LEU A 35 -4.59 21.35 8.10
N TYR A 36 -4.83 21.25 9.40
CA TYR A 36 -3.76 21.26 10.38
C TYR A 36 -2.93 20.04 10.02
N LEU A 37 -1.66 20.19 9.64
CA LEU A 37 -0.79 19.03 9.47
C LEU A 37 -0.66 18.37 10.85
N GLN A 38 -1.41 17.30 11.09
CA GLN A 38 -1.30 16.54 12.33
C GLN A 38 0.08 15.88 12.35
N LYS A 39 0.73 15.92 13.51
CA LYS A 39 2.10 15.40 13.65
C LYS A 39 2.12 14.00 14.24
N THR A 40 1.03 13.58 14.89
CA THR A 40 0.86 12.24 15.47
C THR A 40 -0.47 11.63 15.04
N VAL A 41 -0.55 10.30 15.12
CA VAL A 41 -1.76 9.54 14.81
C VAL A 41 -2.89 9.91 15.78
N GLU A 42 -2.60 10.14 17.06
CA GLU A 42 -3.60 10.49 18.07
C GLU A 42 -4.26 11.86 17.79
N GLU A 43 -3.48 12.84 17.33
CA GLU A 43 -4.01 14.14 16.90
C GLU A 43 -4.92 14.00 15.67
N ALA A 44 -4.54 13.14 14.72
CA ALA A 44 -5.33 12.86 13.52
C ALA A 44 -6.63 12.13 13.84
N ILE A 45 -6.60 11.14 14.75
CA ILE A 45 -7.79 10.43 15.22
C ILE A 45 -8.76 11.39 15.92
N ALA A 46 -8.25 12.24 16.83
CA ALA A 46 -9.09 13.21 17.53
C ALA A 46 -9.77 14.19 16.56
N GLU A 47 -9.04 14.63 15.52
CA GLU A 47 -9.58 15.52 14.50
C GLU A 47 -10.58 14.81 13.57
N ALA A 48 -10.30 13.57 13.15
CA ALA A 48 -11.24 12.76 12.38
C ALA A 48 -12.55 12.54 13.15
N GLN A 49 -12.46 12.19 14.44
CA GLN A 49 -13.63 12.06 15.31
C GLN A 49 -14.42 13.38 15.42
N ARG A 50 -13.71 14.51 15.56
CA ARG A 50 -14.35 15.83 15.61
C ARG A 50 -15.08 16.17 14.31
N ILE A 51 -14.46 15.95 13.15
CA ILE A 51 -15.03 16.23 11.83
C ILE A 51 -16.23 15.31 11.55
N CYS A 52 -16.07 14.01 11.79
CA CYS A 52 -17.10 13.01 11.57
C CYS A 52 -18.29 13.11 12.55
N SER A 53 -18.14 13.81 13.68
CA SER A 53 -19.24 14.01 14.64
C SER A 53 -20.39 14.87 14.08
N TYR A 54 -20.09 15.71 13.09
CA TYR A 54 -21.11 16.54 12.42
C TYR A 54 -21.84 15.76 11.32
N ASP A 55 -21.11 15.05 10.49
CA ASP A 55 -21.63 14.15 9.46
C ASP A 55 -20.60 13.06 9.14
N ALA A 56 -20.90 11.82 9.55
CA ALA A 56 -20.05 10.66 9.36
C ALA A 56 -19.95 10.19 7.91
N THR A 57 -20.82 10.66 7.02
CA THR A 57 -20.84 10.30 5.60
C THR A 57 -20.27 11.38 4.69
N SER A 58 -19.87 12.51 5.27
CA SER A 58 -19.29 13.64 4.56
C SER A 58 -17.96 13.28 3.91
N GLU A 59 -17.64 13.96 2.81
CA GLU A 59 -16.34 13.83 2.14
C GLU A 59 -15.20 14.23 3.08
N GLU A 60 -15.44 15.24 3.91
CA GLU A 60 -14.51 15.74 4.91
C GLU A 60 -14.20 14.69 5.99
N CYS A 61 -15.20 13.93 6.44
CA CYS A 61 -14.99 12.83 7.38
C CYS A 61 -14.12 11.72 6.76
N ARG A 62 -14.37 11.35 5.51
CA ARG A 62 -13.56 10.35 4.80
C ARG A 62 -12.10 10.81 4.66
N VAL A 63 -11.88 12.03 4.18
CA VAL A 63 -10.53 12.59 4.03
C VAL A 63 -9.79 12.66 5.36
N ALA A 64 -10.49 12.95 6.46
CA ALA A 64 -9.88 12.96 7.78
C ALA A 64 -9.40 11.57 8.23
N TRP A 65 -10.14 10.51 7.89
CA TRP A 65 -9.71 9.13 8.13
C TRP A 65 -8.61 8.68 7.15
N ASP A 66 -8.62 9.12 5.90
CA ASP A 66 -7.53 8.86 4.95
C ASP A 66 -6.19 9.40 5.50
N ILE A 67 -6.20 10.57 6.17
CA ILE A 67 -5.01 11.14 6.82
C ILE A 67 -4.52 10.27 7.99
N VAL A 68 -5.44 9.68 8.77
CA VAL A 68 -5.09 8.74 9.84
C VAL A 68 -4.41 7.50 9.26
N GLU A 69 -4.98 6.92 8.20
CA GLU A 69 -4.43 5.75 7.53
C GLU A 69 -3.00 6.01 7.01
N GLU A 70 -2.78 7.15 6.35
CA GLU A 70 -1.45 7.53 5.85
C GLU A 70 -0.42 7.75 6.97
N LEU A 71 -0.83 8.34 8.10
CA LEU A 71 0.05 8.54 9.26
C LEU A 71 0.39 7.23 9.97
N GLU A 72 -0.58 6.32 10.10
CA GLU A 72 -0.35 4.98 10.65
C GLU A 72 0.55 4.14 9.73
N ALA A 73 0.36 4.23 8.42
CA ALA A 73 1.24 3.59 7.44
C ALA A 73 2.68 4.12 7.55
N ALA A 74 2.85 5.45 7.66
CA ALA A 74 4.15 6.07 7.86
C ALA A 74 4.81 5.68 9.20
N ASP A 75 4.04 5.61 10.30
CA ASP A 75 4.56 5.19 11.60
C ASP A 75 4.95 3.70 11.60
N SER A 76 4.14 2.84 11.01
CA SER A 76 4.45 1.41 10.81
C SER A 76 5.74 1.23 10.01
N HIS A 77 5.91 2.00 8.93
CA HIS A 77 7.14 1.98 8.13
C HIS A 77 8.37 2.43 8.94
N ARG A 78 8.20 3.45 9.81
CA ARG A 78 9.28 3.90 10.71
C ARG A 78 9.60 2.86 11.78
N ARG A 79 8.60 2.20 12.38
CA ARG A 79 8.82 1.10 13.33
C ARG A 79 9.52 -0.09 12.69
N ALA A 80 9.16 -0.42 11.44
CA ALA A 80 9.87 -1.44 10.65
C ALA A 80 11.34 -1.07 10.40
N SER A 81 11.70 0.22 10.42
CA SER A 81 13.09 0.67 10.31
C SER A 81 13.83 0.73 11.66
N SER A 82 13.13 0.67 12.79
CA SER A 82 13.68 0.80 14.15
C SER A 82 13.44 -0.44 15.01
N ARG A 83 13.46 -1.62 14.39
CA ARG A 83 13.18 -2.90 15.06
C ARG A 83 14.25 -3.26 16.09
N SER A 84 13.83 -3.73 17.25
CA SER A 84 14.71 -4.33 18.27
C SER A 84 15.07 -5.77 17.88
N TYR A 85 16.11 -6.33 18.52
CA TYR A 85 16.52 -7.72 18.31
C TYR A 85 15.37 -8.72 18.53
N ASP A 86 14.53 -8.50 19.54
CA ASP A 86 13.37 -9.36 19.83
C ASP A 86 12.28 -9.29 18.74
N ASP A 87 12.12 -8.15 18.05
CA ASP A 87 11.19 -7.98 16.93
C ASP A 87 11.70 -8.69 15.66
N VAL A 88 13.02 -8.73 15.49
CA VAL A 88 13.69 -9.44 14.40
C VAL A 88 13.54 -10.97 14.57
N ASP A 89 13.67 -11.50 15.78
CA ASP A 89 13.48 -12.94 16.05
C ASP A 89 12.04 -13.41 15.73
N MET A 90 11.03 -12.57 16.00
CA MET A 90 9.63 -12.84 15.63
C MET A 90 9.39 -12.80 14.12
N GLU A 91 10.06 -11.91 13.40
CA GLU A 91 10.03 -11.83 11.93
C GLU A 91 10.65 -13.09 11.29
N TYR A 92 11.78 -13.56 11.82
CA TYR A 92 12.40 -14.83 11.38
C TYR A 92 11.50 -16.03 11.64
N ALA A 93 10.84 -16.11 12.81
CA ALA A 93 9.89 -17.18 13.10
C ALA A 93 8.74 -17.22 12.08
N THR A 94 8.17 -16.06 11.76
CA THR A 94 7.09 -15.95 10.75
C THR A 94 7.58 -16.35 9.36
N LEU A 95 8.80 -15.96 8.98
CA LEU A 95 9.41 -16.34 7.71
C LEU A 95 9.65 -17.86 7.63
N LEU A 96 10.11 -18.48 8.72
CA LEU A 96 10.34 -19.92 8.80
C LEU A 96 9.02 -20.71 8.69
N ASP A 97 7.94 -20.23 9.33
CA ASP A 97 6.60 -20.82 9.19
C ASP A 97 6.10 -20.73 7.75
N GLY A 98 6.25 -19.55 7.12
CA GLY A 98 5.90 -19.35 5.72
C GLY A 98 6.69 -20.29 4.79
N PHE A 99 7.99 -20.43 5.04
CA PHE A 99 8.85 -21.34 4.30
C PHE A 99 8.43 -22.81 4.49
N ASP A 100 8.09 -23.24 5.71
CA ASP A 100 7.60 -24.60 5.98
C ASP A 100 6.30 -24.91 5.20
N ILE A 101 5.35 -23.99 5.20
CA ILE A 101 4.11 -24.12 4.42
C ILE A 101 4.41 -24.26 2.92
N LEU A 102 5.31 -23.42 2.41
CA LEU A 102 5.69 -23.44 0.99
C LEU A 102 6.39 -24.75 0.62
N THR A 103 7.31 -25.24 1.45
CA THR A 103 8.01 -26.51 1.20
C THR A 103 7.04 -27.69 1.20
N LYS A 104 6.07 -27.75 2.14
CA LYS A 104 4.99 -28.76 2.13
C LYS A 104 4.18 -28.74 0.85
N LYS A 105 3.86 -27.55 0.34
CA LYS A 105 3.11 -27.40 -0.92
C LYS A 105 3.92 -27.87 -2.13
N ILE A 106 5.22 -27.57 -2.17
CA ILE A 106 6.11 -28.04 -3.24
C ILE A 106 6.25 -29.57 -3.17
N ASP A 107 6.42 -30.14 -1.98
CA ASP A 107 6.53 -31.58 -1.77
C ASP A 107 5.33 -32.34 -2.35
N GLY A 108 4.12 -31.93 -2.01
CA GLY A 108 2.89 -32.53 -2.55
C GLY A 108 2.72 -32.32 -4.06
N LYS A 109 3.19 -31.20 -4.61
CA LYS A 109 3.19 -30.98 -6.07
C LYS A 109 4.19 -31.90 -6.78
N MET A 110 5.34 -32.17 -6.17
CA MET A 110 6.30 -33.14 -6.72
C MET A 110 5.75 -34.56 -6.69
N ASP A 111 5.00 -34.94 -5.64
CA ASP A 111 4.29 -36.24 -5.62
C ASP A 111 3.27 -36.38 -6.74
N GLN A 112 2.48 -35.32 -6.97
CA GLN A 112 1.53 -35.30 -8.09
C GLN A 112 2.23 -35.42 -9.44
N LEU A 113 3.36 -34.72 -9.61
CA LEU A 113 4.15 -34.77 -10.84
C LEU A 113 4.71 -36.17 -11.07
N MET A 114 5.41 -36.76 -10.09
CA MET A 114 5.95 -38.11 -10.19
C MET A 114 4.86 -39.16 -10.45
N ALA A 115 3.72 -39.06 -9.76
CA ALA A 115 2.59 -39.97 -10.00
C ALA A 115 2.04 -39.84 -11.42
N THR A 116 2.06 -38.62 -11.98
CA THR A 116 1.62 -38.38 -13.36
C THR A 116 2.61 -38.97 -14.36
N THR A 117 3.92 -38.77 -14.17
CA THR A 117 4.95 -39.35 -15.06
C THR A 117 4.92 -40.88 -15.04
N VAL A 118 4.68 -41.49 -13.87
CA VAL A 118 4.49 -42.95 -13.76
C VAL A 118 3.26 -43.42 -14.53
N ARG A 119 2.11 -42.73 -14.38
CA ARG A 119 0.90 -43.09 -15.16
C ARG A 119 1.10 -42.95 -16.66
N MET A 120 1.86 -41.94 -17.11
CA MET A 120 2.18 -41.78 -18.54
C MET A 120 2.99 -42.99 -19.05
N ALA A 121 3.99 -43.43 -18.29
CA ALA A 121 4.75 -44.63 -18.62
C ALA A 121 3.87 -45.90 -18.65
N GLU A 122 2.93 -46.06 -17.70
CA GLU A 122 1.97 -47.17 -17.69
C GLU A 122 1.03 -47.18 -18.91
N LEU A 123 0.71 -46.00 -19.44
CA LEU A 123 -0.10 -45.83 -20.65
C LEU A 123 0.72 -46.02 -21.95
N GLY A 124 2.01 -46.34 -21.84
CA GLY A 124 2.90 -46.62 -22.97
C GLY A 124 3.62 -45.39 -23.51
N ASP A 125 3.62 -44.26 -22.80
CA ASP A 125 4.47 -43.12 -23.13
C ASP A 125 5.93 -43.46 -22.81
N THR A 126 6.77 -43.45 -23.84
CA THR A 126 8.20 -43.75 -23.74
C THR A 126 9.06 -42.50 -23.94
N ASP A 127 8.49 -41.30 -23.85
CA ASP A 127 9.24 -40.06 -23.98
C ASP A 127 10.29 -39.95 -22.86
N PRO A 128 11.59 -39.92 -23.21
CA PRO A 128 12.66 -39.83 -22.21
C PRO A 128 12.62 -38.53 -21.40
N GLU A 129 12.07 -37.43 -21.95
CA GLU A 129 11.96 -36.16 -21.22
C GLU A 129 10.92 -36.25 -20.09
N VAL A 130 9.84 -37.00 -20.30
CA VAL A 130 8.81 -37.23 -19.27
C VAL A 130 9.35 -38.07 -18.13
N ALA A 131 10.16 -39.10 -18.44
CA ALA A 131 10.85 -39.90 -17.43
C ALA A 131 11.87 -39.08 -16.65
N GLU A 132 12.66 -38.25 -17.34
CA GLU A 132 13.62 -37.36 -16.71
C GLU A 132 12.93 -36.34 -15.78
N LEU A 133 11.79 -35.79 -16.19
CA LEU A 133 11.00 -34.88 -15.37
C LEU A 133 10.59 -35.51 -14.03
N GLY A 134 10.19 -36.78 -14.04
CA GLY A 134 9.90 -37.54 -12.83
C GLY A 134 11.13 -37.70 -11.91
N SER A 135 12.29 -37.99 -12.49
CA SER A 135 13.56 -38.07 -11.74
C SER A 135 13.95 -36.73 -11.11
N ARG A 136 13.84 -35.64 -11.86
CA ARG A 136 14.15 -34.29 -11.35
C ARG A 136 13.18 -33.86 -10.25
N ALA A 137 11.91 -34.27 -10.34
CA ALA A 137 10.93 -34.03 -9.28
C ALA A 137 11.35 -34.74 -7.99
N TYR A 138 11.84 -35.98 -8.08
CA TYR A 138 12.38 -36.72 -6.95
C TYR A 138 13.61 -36.03 -6.33
N ASP A 139 14.56 -35.58 -7.14
CA ASP A 139 15.75 -34.86 -6.67
C ASP A 139 15.39 -33.57 -5.92
N MET A 140 14.39 -32.84 -6.41
CA MET A 140 13.86 -31.66 -5.74
C MET A 140 13.28 -32.00 -4.36
N LYS A 141 12.55 -33.12 -4.22
CA LYS A 141 12.05 -33.57 -2.91
C LYS A 141 13.18 -33.83 -1.93
N LEU A 142 14.26 -34.48 -2.37
CA LEU A 142 15.44 -34.73 -1.53
C LEU A 142 16.10 -33.43 -1.07
N ALA A 143 16.26 -32.47 -1.97
CA ALA A 143 16.81 -31.16 -1.64
C ALA A 143 15.94 -30.41 -0.60
N LEU A 144 14.62 -30.46 -0.76
CA LEU A 144 13.69 -29.87 0.21
C LEU A 144 13.75 -30.56 1.56
N ALA A 145 13.75 -31.89 1.60
CA ALA A 145 13.88 -32.65 2.84
C ALA A 145 15.19 -32.32 3.57
N TYR A 146 16.30 -32.17 2.83
CA TYR A 146 17.58 -31.73 3.38
C TYR A 146 17.49 -30.33 4.01
N ILE A 147 16.92 -29.35 3.30
CA ILE A 147 16.80 -27.97 3.80
C ILE A 147 15.89 -27.92 5.03
N LYS A 148 14.74 -28.61 5.00
CA LYS A 148 13.82 -28.70 6.15
C LYS A 148 14.51 -29.28 7.37
N GLY A 149 15.22 -30.39 7.22
CA GLY A 149 15.97 -31.01 8.32
C GLY A 149 17.04 -30.09 8.90
N ARG A 150 17.72 -29.32 8.04
CA ARG A 150 18.74 -28.36 8.46
C ARG A 150 18.17 -27.14 9.21
N LEU A 151 16.91 -26.78 8.93
CA LEU A 151 16.19 -25.68 9.57
C LEU A 151 15.29 -26.13 10.74
N GLY A 152 15.23 -27.44 11.04
CA GLY A 152 14.38 -27.98 12.12
C GLY A 152 12.88 -27.92 11.82
N LEU A 153 12.49 -27.86 10.55
CA LEU A 153 11.10 -27.74 10.12
C LEU A 153 10.45 -29.13 9.99
N GLN A 154 9.17 -29.24 10.35
CA GLN A 154 8.40 -30.50 10.34
C GLN A 154 7.71 -30.77 9.01
#